data_AF-A0A1I4XPV4-F1
#
_entry.id   AF-A0A1I4XPV4-F1
#
_cell.length_a   1.000
_cell.length_b   1.000
_cell.length_c   1.000
_cell.angle_alpha   90.00
_cell.angle_beta   90.00
_cell.angle_gamma   90.00
#
_symmetry.space_group_name_H-M   'P 1'
#
loop_
_entity.id
_entity.type
_entity.pdbx_description
1 polymer ?
#
loop_
_entity_poly.entity_id
_entity_poly.type
_entity_poly.pdbx_seq_one_letter_code
_entity_poly.pdbx_strand_id
1 'polypeptide(L)'
;MTIAPLVQRLPKVSQAEFVSAFYTTGLFRLERWILSVFARRPSSDEEAFQLARGERDRFAAWQVEQRSENELLLCDFSGRTRSWLMTEPTAVGADSTGTLLRFGSAVVSRVDPATGTRSLGTLFHLLLGFHRLYSRLLLRAACARLRAH
;
A
#
# COMPACT_ATOMS: atom_id res chain seq x y z
N MET A 1 14.27 3.90 5.80
CA MET A 1 13.72 5.21 6.23
C MET A 1 12.23 5.04 6.37
N THR A 2 11.69 5.17 7.59
CA THR A 2 10.24 5.06 7.83
C THR A 2 9.63 6.44 7.66
N ILE A 3 8.73 6.59 6.70
CA ILE A 3 7.97 7.82 6.52
C ILE A 3 6.76 7.73 7.46
N ALA A 4 6.47 8.81 8.21
CA ALA A 4 5.25 8.88 9.01
C ALA A 4 4.04 8.49 8.14
N PRO A 5 3.13 7.62 8.62
CA PRO A 5 2.03 7.14 7.80
C PRO A 5 1.15 8.32 7.37
N LEU A 6 0.75 8.31 6.11
CA LEU A 6 -0.24 9.23 5.60
C LEU A 6 -1.59 8.90 6.25
N VAL A 7 -2.31 9.91 6.70
CA VAL A 7 -3.60 9.72 7.40
C VAL A 7 -4.69 10.48 6.66
N GLN A 8 -5.84 9.84 6.46
CA GLN A 8 -7.03 10.47 5.92
C GLN A 8 -8.26 10.04 6.72
N ARG A 9 -9.10 11.00 7.11
CA ARG A 9 -10.42 10.72 7.69
C ARG A 9 -11.46 10.56 6.59
N LEU A 10 -12.30 9.54 6.71
CA LEU A 10 -13.48 9.28 5.88
C LEU A 10 -14.69 8.90 6.77
N PRO A 11 -15.91 8.84 6.19
CA PRO A 11 -17.03 8.11 6.79
C PRO A 11 -16.67 6.65 7.08
N LYS A 12 -17.62 5.90 7.66
CA LYS A 12 -17.42 4.50 8.00
C LYS A 12 -16.97 3.69 6.78
N VAL A 13 -15.72 3.23 6.82
CA VAL A 13 -15.06 2.39 5.82
C VAL A 13 -14.42 1.21 6.53
N SER A 14 -14.66 0.00 6.02
CA SER A 14 -14.04 -1.24 6.48
C SER A 14 -12.63 -1.42 5.91
N GLN A 15 -11.84 -2.28 6.54
CA GLN A 15 -10.51 -2.63 6.04
C GLN A 15 -10.55 -3.22 4.63
N ALA A 16 -11.51 -4.09 4.35
CA ALA A 16 -11.66 -4.71 3.04
C ALA A 16 -12.00 -3.69 1.95
N GLU A 17 -12.88 -2.72 2.24
CA GLU A 17 -13.18 -1.61 1.31
C GLU A 17 -11.94 -0.75 1.06
N PHE A 18 -11.18 -0.44 2.10
CA PHE A 18 -9.95 0.35 1.96
C PHE A 18 -8.91 -0.37 1.08
N VAL A 19 -8.61 -1.65 1.38
CA VAL A 19 -7.64 -2.45 0.61
C VAL A 19 -8.08 -2.61 -0.84
N SER A 20 -9.36 -2.91 -1.06
CA SER A 20 -9.94 -3.03 -2.41
C SER A 20 -9.81 -1.72 -3.18
N ALA A 21 -10.29 -0.62 -2.61
CA ALA A 21 -10.25 0.68 -3.25
C ALA A 21 -8.83 1.14 -3.58
N PHE A 22 -7.85 0.82 -2.71
CA PHE A 22 -6.44 1.15 -2.91
C PHE A 22 -5.83 0.40 -4.11
N TYR A 23 -6.01 -0.92 -4.17
CA TYR A 23 -5.38 -1.77 -5.17
C TYR A 23 -6.12 -1.83 -6.52
N THR A 24 -7.33 -1.29 -6.61
CA THR A 24 -8.08 -1.19 -7.89
C THR A 24 -8.09 0.23 -8.48
N THR A 25 -7.26 1.16 -7.99
CA THR A 25 -7.16 2.50 -8.60
C THR A 25 -6.55 2.44 -10.00
N GLY A 26 -6.86 3.42 -10.87
CA GLY A 26 -6.22 3.53 -12.18
C GLY A 26 -4.68 3.64 -12.10
N LEU A 27 -4.18 4.34 -11.07
CA LEU A 27 -2.76 4.47 -10.79
C LEU A 27 -2.12 3.11 -10.45
N PHE A 28 -2.75 2.32 -9.59
CA PHE A 28 -2.23 0.99 -9.25
C PHE A 28 -2.38 0.00 -10.41
N ARG A 29 -3.44 0.10 -11.22
CA ARG A 29 -3.58 -0.73 -12.44
C ARG A 29 -2.44 -0.50 -13.43
N LEU A 30 -1.96 0.74 -13.55
CA LEU A 30 -0.75 1.03 -14.34
C LEU A 30 0.48 0.30 -13.75
N GLU A 31 0.67 0.32 -12.43
CA GLU A 31 1.74 -0.45 -11.79
C GLU A 31 1.59 -1.96 -12.07
N ARG A 32 0.38 -2.53 -11.91
CA ARG A 32 0.10 -3.95 -12.19
C ARG A 32 0.43 -4.31 -13.63
N TRP A 33 0.14 -3.41 -14.59
CA TRP A 33 0.53 -3.59 -15.98
C TRP A 33 2.05 -3.57 -16.17
N ILE A 34 2.77 -2.62 -15.56
CA ILE A 34 4.25 -2.57 -15.58
C ILE A 34 4.82 -3.86 -14.98
N LEU A 35 4.31 -4.33 -13.83
CA LEU A 35 4.76 -5.57 -13.18
C LEU A 35 4.46 -6.82 -14.02
N SER A 36 3.32 -6.83 -14.73
CA SER A 36 2.99 -7.90 -15.68
C SER A 36 4.04 -8.00 -16.79
N VAL A 37 4.42 -6.88 -17.40
CA VAL A 37 5.35 -6.83 -18.53
C VAL A 37 6.80 -7.07 -18.10
N PHE A 38 7.27 -6.32 -17.10
CA PHE A 38 8.69 -6.27 -16.75
C PHE A 38 9.10 -7.26 -15.66
N ALA A 39 8.19 -7.66 -14.78
CA ALA A 39 8.47 -8.61 -13.70
C ALA A 39 7.79 -9.98 -13.91
N ARG A 40 7.00 -10.16 -14.98
CA ARG A 40 6.20 -11.36 -15.24
C ARG A 40 5.30 -11.73 -14.05
N ARG A 41 4.75 -10.71 -13.39
CA ARG A 41 3.83 -10.83 -12.25
C ARG A 41 2.46 -10.22 -12.61
N PRO A 42 1.68 -10.86 -13.51
CA PRO A 42 0.34 -10.39 -13.83
C PRO A 42 -0.56 -10.48 -12.60
N SER A 43 -1.60 -9.66 -12.58
CA SER A 43 -2.65 -9.70 -11.56
C SER A 43 -3.98 -9.16 -12.09
N SER A 44 -5.07 -9.37 -11.36
CA SER A 44 -6.41 -8.83 -11.69
C SER A 44 -7.05 -8.05 -10.54
N ASP A 45 -8.14 -7.32 -10.81
CA ASP A 45 -8.90 -6.64 -9.76
C ASP A 45 -9.59 -7.68 -8.84
N GLU A 46 -9.97 -8.85 -9.35
CA GLU A 46 -10.51 -9.95 -8.53
C GLU A 46 -9.49 -10.44 -7.50
N GLU A 47 -8.21 -10.49 -7.89
CA GLU A 47 -7.15 -10.81 -6.95
C GLU A 47 -7.00 -9.76 -5.85
N ALA A 48 -7.21 -8.48 -6.16
CA ALA A 48 -7.20 -7.42 -5.16
C ALA A 48 -8.38 -7.58 -4.18
N PHE A 49 -9.55 -7.98 -4.67
CA PHE A 49 -10.72 -8.26 -3.82
C PHE A 49 -10.53 -9.51 -2.96
N GLN A 50 -9.92 -10.57 -3.49
CA GLN A 50 -9.54 -11.75 -2.69
C GLN A 50 -8.51 -11.37 -1.62
N LEU A 51 -7.52 -10.52 -1.95
CA LEU A 51 -6.55 -10.01 -0.97
C LEU A 51 -7.24 -9.20 0.14
N ALA A 52 -8.18 -8.34 -0.22
CA ALA A 52 -8.95 -7.53 0.73
C ALA A 52 -9.79 -8.38 1.69
N ARG A 53 -10.40 -9.46 1.19
CA ARG A 53 -11.18 -10.42 1.98
C ARG A 53 -10.35 -11.38 2.83
N GLY A 54 -9.03 -11.41 2.65
CA GLY A 54 -8.15 -12.36 3.34
C GLY A 54 -8.14 -13.76 2.73
N GLU A 55 -8.62 -13.91 1.49
CA GLU A 55 -8.66 -15.18 0.77
C GLU A 55 -7.33 -15.51 0.08
N ARG A 56 -6.35 -14.60 0.15
CA ARG A 56 -4.99 -14.82 -0.35
C ARG A 56 -3.95 -13.94 0.31
N ASP A 57 -2.73 -14.45 0.23
CA ASP A 57 -1.53 -13.81 0.78
C ASP A 57 -0.53 -13.39 -0.29
N ARG A 58 -0.84 -13.60 -1.58
CA ARG A 58 0.01 -13.19 -2.70
C ARG A 58 -0.84 -12.45 -3.74
N PHE A 59 -0.31 -11.34 -4.23
CA PHE A 59 -0.99 -10.47 -5.18
C PHE A 59 0.03 -9.70 -6.00
N ALA A 60 0.00 -9.86 -7.33
CA ALA A 60 1.00 -9.29 -8.24
C ALA A 60 2.44 -9.61 -7.78
N ALA A 61 3.21 -8.58 -7.44
CA ALA A 61 4.58 -8.68 -6.95
C ALA A 61 4.66 -8.60 -5.41
N TRP A 62 3.54 -8.67 -4.71
CA TRP A 62 3.42 -8.47 -3.27
C TRP A 62 3.04 -9.76 -2.53
N GLN A 63 3.58 -9.90 -1.31
CA GLN A 63 3.26 -10.98 -0.38
C GLN A 63 2.89 -10.40 0.99
N VAL A 64 1.86 -10.95 1.61
CA VAL A 64 1.42 -10.56 2.96
C VAL A 64 2.48 -11.00 3.96
N GLU A 65 3.00 -10.05 4.75
CA GLU A 65 3.87 -10.32 5.89
C GLU A 65 3.07 -10.41 7.19
N GLN A 66 2.05 -9.58 7.35
CA GLN A 66 1.19 -9.55 8.53
C GLN A 66 -0.22 -9.08 8.18
N ARG A 67 -1.22 -9.63 8.87
CA ARG A 67 -2.62 -9.27 8.70
C ARG A 67 -3.33 -9.31 10.06
N SER A 68 -4.22 -8.35 10.27
CA SER A 68 -5.23 -8.37 11.32
C SER A 68 -6.58 -7.93 10.73
N GLU A 69 -7.61 -7.82 11.57
CA GLU A 69 -8.94 -7.35 11.15
C GLU A 69 -8.91 -5.96 10.50
N ASN A 70 -8.03 -5.07 10.98
CA ASN A 70 -7.97 -3.68 10.59
C ASN A 70 -6.61 -3.26 10.01
N GLU A 71 -5.74 -4.22 9.70
CA GLU A 71 -4.37 -3.96 9.26
C GLU A 71 -3.91 -4.97 8.20
N LEU A 72 -3.16 -4.47 7.21
CA LEU A 72 -2.51 -5.30 6.19
C LEU A 72 -1.10 -4.77 5.91
N LEU A 73 -0.11 -5.64 6.12
CA LEU A 73 1.29 -5.40 5.77
C LEU A 73 1.70 -6.30 4.61
N LEU A 74 2.21 -5.70 3.55
CA LEU A 74 2.68 -6.37 2.34
C LEU A 74 4.13 -6.00 2.08
N CYS A 75 4.87 -6.95 1.54
CA CYS A 75 6.25 -6.80 1.10
C CYS A 75 6.35 -7.19 -0.37
N ASP A 76 7.14 -6.44 -1.13
CA ASP A 76 7.40 -6.79 -2.52
C ASP A 76 8.28 -8.05 -2.60
N PHE A 77 8.24 -8.72 -3.75
CA PHE A 77 9.01 -9.94 -4.01
C PHE A 77 10.53 -9.76 -3.86
N SER A 78 11.02 -8.51 -3.90
CA SER A 78 12.42 -8.19 -3.73
C SER A 78 12.82 -7.95 -2.27
N GLY A 79 11.86 -7.89 -1.35
CA GLY A 79 12.06 -7.61 0.07
C GLY A 79 12.38 -6.14 0.39
N ARG A 80 12.34 -5.26 -0.62
CA ARG A 80 12.81 -3.87 -0.57
C ARG A 80 11.70 -2.90 -0.22
N THR A 81 10.47 -3.19 -0.59
CA THR A 81 9.36 -2.24 -0.44
C THR A 81 8.27 -2.87 0.40
N ARG A 82 7.85 -2.14 1.43
CA ARG A 82 6.69 -2.51 2.25
C ARG A 82 5.58 -1.50 2.09
N SER A 83 4.35 -2.01 2.04
CA SER A 83 3.13 -1.21 2.09
C SER A 83 2.28 -1.66 3.27
N TRP A 84 1.75 -0.68 3.99
CA TRP A 84 1.01 -0.88 5.22
C TRP A 84 -0.30 -0.10 5.13
N LEU A 85 -1.42 -0.80 5.27
CA LEU A 85 -2.76 -0.23 5.21
C LEU A 85 -3.47 -0.53 6.52
N MET A 86 -3.97 0.49 7.19
CA MET A 86 -4.73 0.33 8.44
C MET A 86 -5.99 1.18 8.44
N THR A 87 -7.06 0.62 9.00
CA THR A 87 -8.28 1.33 9.38
C THR A 87 -8.37 1.45 10.89
N GLU A 88 -8.77 2.62 11.37
CA GLU A 88 -8.94 2.90 12.78
C GLU A 88 -10.27 3.64 12.99
N PRO A 89 -11.24 3.06 13.73
CA PRO A 89 -12.48 3.75 14.03
C PRO A 89 -12.20 5.07 14.76
N THR A 90 -12.90 6.14 14.37
CA THR A 90 -12.82 7.45 15.03
C THR A 90 -14.21 7.99 15.31
N ALA A 91 -14.39 8.60 16.48
CA ALA A 91 -15.59 9.39 16.74
C ALA A 91 -15.64 10.62 15.79
N VAL A 92 -16.83 10.91 15.30
CA VAL A 92 -17.17 12.11 14.52
C VAL A 92 -18.42 12.71 15.17
N GLY A 93 -18.24 13.67 16.09
CA GLY A 93 -19.36 14.19 16.89
C GLY A 93 -19.92 13.16 17.88
N ALA A 94 -21.09 13.47 18.45
CA ALA A 94 -21.71 12.65 19.51
C ALA A 94 -22.25 11.30 19.01
N ASP A 95 -22.81 11.27 17.79
CA ASP A 95 -23.61 10.12 17.32
C ASP A 95 -23.10 9.49 16.01
N SER A 96 -21.95 9.92 15.47
CA SER A 96 -21.43 9.35 14.22
C SER A 96 -20.01 8.80 14.35
N THR A 97 -19.75 7.70 13.65
CA THR A 97 -18.44 7.05 13.59
C THR A 97 -17.87 7.20 12.19
N GLY A 98 -16.63 7.67 12.13
CA GLY A 98 -15.82 7.70 10.91
C GLY A 98 -14.68 6.69 10.99
N THR A 99 -13.88 6.65 9.94
CA THR A 99 -12.67 5.83 9.88
C THR A 99 -11.46 6.71 9.56
N LEU A 100 -10.38 6.53 10.32
CA LEU A 100 -9.05 6.99 9.96
C LEU A 100 -8.38 5.91 9.10
N LEU A 101 -8.08 6.27 7.87
CA LEU A 101 -7.27 5.47 6.96
C LEU A 101 -5.82 5.86 7.15
N ARG A 102 -4.95 4.88 7.38
CA ARG A 102 -3.50 5.07 7.49
C ARG A 102 -2.80 4.30 6.39
N PHE A 103 -1.90 4.97 5.68
CA PHE A 103 -1.05 4.34 4.68
C PHE A 103 0.42 4.61 4.99
N GLY A 104 1.14 3.55 5.33
CA GLY A 104 2.58 3.54 5.50
C GLY A 104 3.25 2.93 4.28
N SER A 105 4.41 3.47 3.89
CA SER A 105 5.26 2.78 2.96
C SER A 105 6.74 3.02 3.27
N ALA A 106 7.53 1.96 3.15
CA ALA A 106 8.94 1.97 3.47
C ALA A 106 9.73 1.29 2.36
N VAL A 107 10.82 1.95 1.94
CA VAL A 107 11.85 1.34 1.09
C VAL A 107 13.07 1.07 1.96
N VAL A 108 13.49 -0.19 2.04
CA VAL A 108 14.69 -0.62 2.75
C VAL A 108 15.86 -0.73 1.78
N SER A 109 17.02 -0.26 2.22
CA SER A 109 18.25 -0.46 1.48
C SER A 109 18.79 -1.86 1.73
N ARG A 110 19.28 -2.48 0.66
CA ARG A 110 19.97 -3.76 0.75
C ARG A 110 21.40 -3.50 1.22
N VAL A 111 21.85 -4.29 2.19
CA VAL A 111 23.26 -4.33 2.59
C VAL A 111 23.99 -5.18 1.55
N ASP A 112 25.12 -4.68 1.05
CA ASP A 112 26.00 -5.51 0.22
C ASP A 112 26.60 -6.62 1.10
N PRO A 113 26.31 -7.89 0.83
CA PRO A 113 26.80 -9.00 1.66
C PRO A 113 28.32 -9.21 1.56
N ALA A 114 28.99 -8.72 0.50
CA ALA A 114 30.43 -8.86 0.33
C ALA A 114 31.22 -7.73 1.02
N THR A 115 30.66 -6.52 1.06
CA THR A 115 31.37 -5.34 1.60
C THR A 115 30.80 -4.81 2.90
N GLY A 116 29.61 -5.28 3.31
CA GLY A 116 28.89 -4.79 4.50
C GLY A 116 28.40 -3.34 4.37
N THR A 117 28.65 -2.66 3.25
CA THR A 117 28.33 -1.24 3.10
C THR A 117 26.87 -1.02 2.71
N ARG A 118 26.22 -0.08 3.39
CA ARG A 118 24.94 0.51 2.97
C ARG A 118 25.21 1.68 2.04
N SER A 119 25.31 1.44 0.75
CA SER A 119 25.36 2.52 -0.24
C SER A 119 23.94 3.05 -0.51
N LEU A 120 23.64 4.24 0.02
CA LEU A 120 22.46 5.02 -0.35
C LEU A 120 22.86 6.06 -1.40
N GLY A 121 23.15 5.61 -2.63
CA GLY A 121 23.53 6.53 -3.72
C GLY A 121 22.40 7.51 -4.08
N THR A 122 22.72 8.58 -4.81
CA THR A 122 21.77 9.62 -5.26
C THR A 122 20.52 9.05 -5.96
N LEU A 123 20.68 7.96 -6.71
CA LEU A 123 19.57 7.23 -7.33
C LEU A 123 18.56 6.70 -6.30
N PHE A 124 19.02 6.20 -5.16
CA PHE A 124 18.15 5.76 -4.07
C PHE A 124 17.31 6.92 -3.52
N HIS A 125 17.90 8.10 -3.34
CA HIS A 125 17.19 9.28 -2.86
C HIS A 125 16.14 9.78 -3.85
N LEU A 126 16.43 9.77 -5.15
CA LEU A 126 15.47 10.12 -6.20
C LEU A 126 14.30 9.13 -6.24
N LEU A 127 14.58 7.83 -6.24
CA LEU A 127 13.57 6.78 -6.19
C LEU A 127 12.71 6.88 -4.92
N LEU A 128 13.31 7.23 -3.78
CA LEU A 128 12.59 7.45 -2.54
C LEU A 128 11.67 8.67 -2.61
N GLY A 129 12.10 9.75 -3.26
CA GLY A 129 11.28 10.93 -3.53
C GLY A 129 10.07 10.60 -4.40
N PHE A 130 10.29 9.88 -5.51
CA PHE A 130 9.22 9.38 -6.37
C PHE A 130 8.26 8.48 -5.60
N HIS A 131 8.79 7.55 -4.82
CA HIS A 131 8.01 6.62 -4.00
C HIS A 131 7.10 7.34 -3.00
N ARG A 132 7.60 8.43 -2.38
CA ARG A 132 6.81 9.26 -1.48
C ARG A 132 5.67 9.98 -2.20
N LEU A 133 5.92 10.51 -3.40
CA LEU A 133 4.89 11.13 -4.22
C LEU A 133 3.85 10.10 -4.64
N TYR A 134 4.30 8.98 -5.18
CA TYR A 134 3.49 7.85 -5.61
C TYR A 134 2.57 7.36 -4.48
N SER A 135 3.11 7.14 -3.29
CA SER A 135 2.39 6.75 -2.09
C SER A 135 1.24 7.71 -1.74
N ARG A 136 1.48 9.02 -1.86
CA ARG A 136 0.44 10.04 -1.61
C ARG A 136 -0.65 10.02 -2.67
N LEU A 137 -0.28 9.85 -3.93
CA LEU A 137 -1.23 9.80 -5.03
C LEU A 137 -2.12 8.55 -4.95
N LEU A 138 -1.56 7.40 -4.57
CA LEU A 138 -2.33 6.18 -4.33
C LEU A 138 -3.36 6.37 -3.22
N LEU A 139 -2.96 6.89 -2.05
CA LEU A 139 -3.91 7.13 -0.96
C LEU A 139 -5.01 8.12 -1.38
N ARG A 140 -4.65 9.21 -2.08
CA ARG A 140 -5.62 10.19 -2.58
C ARG A 140 -6.60 9.56 -3.56
N ALA A 141 -6.13 8.74 -4.49
CA ALA A 141 -6.97 8.05 -5.46
C ALA A 141 -7.92 7.04 -4.78
N ALA A 142 -7.42 6.29 -3.79
CA ALA A 142 -8.23 5.38 -2.98
C ALA A 142 -9.35 6.14 -2.25
N CYS A 143 -9.00 7.26 -1.60
CA CYS A 143 -9.97 8.09 -0.87
C CYS A 143 -10.99 8.75 -1.81
N ALA A 144 -10.59 9.19 -2.99
CA ALA A 144 -11.51 9.73 -3.99
C ALA A 144 -12.53 8.67 -4.44
N ARG A 145 -12.07 7.44 -4.64
CA ARG A 145 -12.93 6.31 -4.98
C ARG A 145 -13.92 5.97 -3.86
N LEU A 146 -13.46 5.91 -2.61
CA LEU A 146 -14.31 5.62 -1.44
C LEU A 146 -15.36 6.69 -1.16
N ARG A 147 -15.18 7.93 -1.63
CA ARG A 147 -16.17 9.00 -1.50
C ARG A 147 -17.22 9.01 -2.63
N ALA A 148 -16.94 8.32 -3.73
CA ALA A 148 -17.83 8.25 -4.88
C ALA A 148 -18.83 7.08 -4.80
N HIS A 149 -18.69 6.24 -3.77
CA HIS A 149 -19.60 5.18 -3.37
C HIS A 149 -20.40 5.64 -2.15
#